data_AF-A0A9D9YIG1-F1
#
_entry.id   AF-A0A9D9YIG1-F1
#
_cell.length_a   1.000
_cell.length_b   1.000
_cell.length_c   1.000
_cell.angle_alpha   90.00
_cell.angle_beta   90.00
_cell.angle_gamma   90.00
#
_symmetry.space_group_name_H-M   'P 1'
#
loop_
_entity.id
_entity.type
_entity.pdbx_description
1 polymer ?
#
loop_
_entity_poly.entity_id
_entity_poly.type
_entity_poly.pdbx_seq_one_letter_code
_entity_poly.pdbx_strand_id
1 'polypeptide(L)'
;IIIEGVGLEVNYNKDMFPKGILGLNADYVNQYVQYVADRRLEELGLEPHFNVTNPAKWMSTATDVFELVNFFEAQNTSYEVNAKGTSENKKSEE
;
A
#
# COMPACT_ATOMS: atom_id res chain seq x y z
N ILE A 1 -12.22 -16.01 14.00
CA ILE A 1 -10.92 -16.09 13.29
C ILE A 1 -10.25 -14.73 13.18
N ILE A 2 -10.73 -13.77 12.38
CA ILE A 2 -10.04 -12.46 12.22
C ILE A 2 -9.93 -11.70 13.56
N ILE A 3 -11.03 -11.56 14.30
CA ILE A 3 -11.07 -10.88 15.61
C ILE A 3 -10.15 -11.57 16.63
N GLU A 4 -10.14 -12.91 16.62
CA GLU A 4 -9.29 -13.71 17.50
C GLU A 4 -7.81 -13.53 17.16
N GLY A 5 -7.46 -13.52 15.86
CA GLY A 5 -6.12 -13.23 15.38
C GLY A 5 -5.64 -11.85 15.81
N VAL A 6 -6.49 -10.82 15.70
CA VAL A 6 -6.18 -9.47 16.20
C VAL A 6 -5.88 -9.50 17.71
N GLY A 7 -6.62 -10.31 18.48
CA GLY A 7 -6.35 -10.48 19.92
C GLY A 7 -4.98 -11.10 20.22
N LEU A 8 -4.54 -12.08 19.42
CA LEU A 8 -3.21 -12.67 19.54
C LEU A 8 -2.10 -11.68 19.17
N GLU A 9 -2.30 -10.92 18.09
CA GLU A 9 -1.37 -9.87 17.67
C GLU A 9 -1.21 -8.77 18.72
N VAL A 10 -2.29 -8.39 19.40
CA VAL A 10 -2.23 -7.41 20.50
C VAL A 10 -1.34 -7.89 21.63
N ASN A 11 -1.39 -9.18 21.98
CA ASN A 11 -0.51 -9.75 22.99
C ASN A 11 0.93 -9.82 22.50
N TYR A 12 1.14 -10.26 21.26
CA TYR A 12 2.46 -10.29 20.64
C TYR A 12 3.12 -8.91 20.60
N ASN A 13 2.38 -7.86 20.25
CA ASN A 13 2.87 -6.49 20.21
C ASN A 13 3.24 -5.96 21.60
N LYS A 14 2.51 -6.34 22.65
CA LYS A 14 2.85 -5.99 24.03
C LYS A 14 4.17 -6.63 24.46
N ASP A 15 4.41 -7.87 24.05
CA ASP A 15 5.65 -8.58 24.35
C ASP A 15 6.85 -8.04 23.53
N MET A 16 6.62 -7.63 22.27
CA MET A 16 7.64 -7.00 21.43
C MET A 16 8.04 -5.60 21.90
N PHE A 17 7.09 -4.80 22.40
CA PHE A 17 7.31 -3.40 22.75
C PHE A 17 7.03 -3.11 24.24
N PRO A 18 7.72 -3.74 25.20
CA PRO A 18 7.41 -3.61 26.63
C PRO A 18 7.67 -2.21 27.20
N LYS A 19 8.55 -1.42 26.58
CA LYS A 19 8.84 -0.02 26.98
C LYS A 19 8.59 1.01 25.87
N GLY A 20 8.04 0.57 24.73
CA GLY A 20 8.01 1.34 23.49
C GLY A 20 9.43 1.59 22.93
N ILE A 21 9.52 1.78 21.62
CA ILE A 21 10.73 2.25 20.94
C ILE A 21 10.47 3.66 20.44
N LEU A 22 11.49 4.52 20.34
CA LEU A 22 11.31 5.91 19.94
C LEU A 22 10.52 6.01 18.63
N GLY A 23 9.29 6.54 18.70
CA GLY A 23 8.39 6.70 17.55
C GLY A 23 7.42 5.54 17.29
N LEU A 24 7.49 4.43 18.04
CA LEU A 24 6.60 3.28 17.93
C LEU A 24 6.14 2.82 19.33
N ASN A 25 4.84 2.90 19.56
CA ASN A 25 4.19 2.38 20.76
C ASN A 25 3.40 1.11 20.40
N ALA A 26 3.33 0.13 21.30
CA ALA A 26 2.44 -1.01 21.19
C ALA A 26 1.00 -0.59 20.85
N ASP A 27 0.49 0.47 21.49
CA ASP A 27 -0.86 0.99 21.22
C ASP A 27 -1.03 1.51 19.79
N TYR A 28 0.02 2.12 19.24
CA TYR A 28 0.03 2.62 17.87
C TYR A 28 -0.01 1.48 16.85
N VAL A 29 0.77 0.43 17.08
CA VAL A 29 0.77 -0.78 16.24
C VAL A 29 -0.56 -1.51 16.37
N ASN A 30 -1.12 -1.62 17.58
CA ASN A 30 -2.41 -2.26 17.82
C ASN A 30 -3.55 -1.56 17.08
N GLN A 31 -3.59 -0.22 17.09
CA GLN A 31 -4.57 0.54 16.30
C GLN A 31 -4.41 0.30 14.80
N TYR A 32 -3.17 0.19 14.30
CA TYR A 32 -2.93 -0.11 12.90
C TYR A 32 -3.40 -1.52 12.51
N VAL A 33 -3.14 -2.54 13.34
CA VAL A 33 -3.62 -3.91 13.12
C VAL A 33 -5.15 -3.96 13.09
N GLN A 34 -5.83 -3.23 13.99
CA GLN A 34 -7.29 -3.13 13.99
C GLN A 34 -7.83 -2.45 12.72
N TYR A 35 -7.19 -1.37 12.27
CA TYR A 35 -7.54 -0.70 11.01
C TYR A 35 -7.39 -1.64 9.79
N VAL A 36 -6.30 -2.42 9.73
CA VAL A 36 -6.10 -3.41 8.65
C VAL A 36 -7.15 -4.51 8.72
N ALA A 37 -7.50 -4.97 9.93
CA ALA A 37 -8.54 -5.98 10.10
C ALA A 37 -9.91 -5.50 9.59
N ASP A 38 -10.30 -4.27 9.90
CA ASP A 38 -11.55 -3.67 9.39
C ASP A 38 -11.54 -3.59 7.86
N ARG A 39 -10.44 -3.13 7.25
CA ARG A 39 -10.31 -3.12 5.79
C ARG A 39 -10.47 -4.52 5.17
N ARG A 40 -9.90 -5.55 5.80
CA ARG A 40 -10.06 -6.94 5.32
C ARG A 40 -11.49 -7.46 5.49
N LEU A 41 -12.19 -7.04 6.54
CA LEU A 41 -13.61 -7.36 6.72
C LEU A 41 -14.45 -6.71 5.62
N GLU A 42 -14.20 -5.44 5.30
CA GLU A 42 -14.86 -4.72 4.22
C GLU A 42 -14.60 -5.37 2.85
N GLU A 43 -13.36 -5.78 2.56
CA GLU A 43 -13.00 -6.52 1.33
C GLU A 43 -13.75 -7.87 1.21
N LEU A 44 -14.16 -8.46 2.34
CA LEU A 44 -14.98 -9.68 2.38
C LEU A 44 -16.49 -9.41 2.39
N GLY A 45 -16.92 -8.14 2.37
CA GLY A 45 -18.32 -7.73 2.43
C GLY A 45 -18.94 -7.87 3.83
N LEU A 46 -18.12 -7.89 4.88
CA LEU A 46 -18.55 -7.92 6.28
C LEU A 46 -18.50 -6.50 6.88
N GLU A 47 -19.31 -6.28 7.91
CA GLU A 47 -19.30 -5.01 8.66
C GLU A 47 -17.98 -4.85 9.45
N PRO A 48 -17.42 -3.63 9.50
CA PRO A 48 -16.24 -3.34 10.32
C PRO A 48 -16.56 -3.54 11.81
N HIS A 49 -15.58 -4.02 12.57
CA HIS A 49 -15.78 -4.40 13.97
C HIS A 49 -15.10 -3.42 14.93
N PHE A 50 -13.93 -2.89 14.59
CA PHE A 50 -13.14 -2.05 15.48
C PHE A 50 -13.35 -0.55 15.21
N ASN A 51 -13.71 -0.20 13.98
CA ASN A 51 -14.07 1.14 13.52
C ASN A 51 -12.99 2.19 13.85
N VAL A 52 -11.72 1.79 13.70
CA VAL A 52 -10.54 2.58 14.12
C VAL A 52 -9.99 3.39 12.95
N THR A 53 -9.45 4.57 13.25
CA THR A 53 -8.81 5.42 12.24
C THR A 53 -7.37 4.99 12.00
N ASN A 54 -6.90 5.05 10.75
CA ASN A 54 -5.50 4.76 10.39
C ASN A 54 -4.52 5.68 11.15
N PRO A 55 -3.70 5.15 12.08
CA PRO A 55 -2.76 5.93 12.86
C PRO A 55 -1.49 6.31 12.05
N ALA A 56 -1.22 5.64 10.93
CA ALA A 56 -0.01 5.75 10.13
C ALA A 56 -0.26 6.18 8.68
N LYS A 57 -0.93 7.32 8.50
CA LYS A 57 -1.20 7.88 7.16
C LYS A 57 0.06 8.13 6.33
N TRP A 58 1.21 8.33 6.98
CA TRP A 58 2.51 8.48 6.34
C TRP A 58 3.03 7.18 5.71
N MET A 59 2.59 6.02 6.20
CA MET A 59 2.92 4.71 5.59
C MET A 59 2.08 4.41 4.35
N SER A 60 0.95 5.08 4.14
CA SER A 60 0.09 4.85 2.97
C SER A 60 0.86 5.01 1.66
N THR A 61 1.76 6.00 1.58
CA THR A 61 2.63 6.24 0.42
C THR A 61 3.63 5.11 0.17
N ALA A 62 4.07 4.41 1.23
CA ALA A 62 5.01 3.29 1.14
C ALA A 62 4.32 1.95 0.82
N THR A 63 3.09 1.75 1.31
CA THR A 63 2.30 0.55 0.99
C THR A 63 1.72 0.55 -0.42
N ASP A 64 1.61 1.72 -1.06
CA ASP A 64 1.16 1.88 -2.45
C ASP A 64 2.33 1.84 -3.46
N VAL A 65 3.54 1.49 -2.99
CA VAL A 65 4.67 1.26 -3.89
C VAL A 65 4.38 0.02 -4.71
N PHE A 66 4.33 0.22 -6.04
CA PHE A 66 4.14 -0.82 -7.03
C PHE A 66 5.00 -2.05 -6.72
N GLU A 67 4.38 -3.23 -6.76
CA GLU A 67 5.10 -4.50 -6.73
C GLU A 67 6.31 -4.41 -7.67
N LEU A 68 7.47 -4.83 -7.18
CA LEU A 68 8.66 -5.00 -8.00
C LEU A 68 8.38 -6.15 -8.96
N VAL A 69 7.66 -5.84 -10.04
CA VAL A 69 7.39 -6.74 -11.14
C VAL A 69 8.72 -7.15 -11.73
N ASN A 70 8.89 -8.45 -11.95
CA ASN A 70 10.03 -8.94 -12.69
C ASN A 70 10.02 -8.23 -14.05
N PHE A 71 11.17 -7.66 -14.41
CA PHE A 71 11.34 -6.80 -15.59
C PHE A 71 10.81 -7.41 -16.90
N PHE A 72 10.68 -8.73 -16.98
CA PHE A 72 10.19 -9.48 -18.14
C PHE A 72 8.67 -9.65 -18.21
N GLU A 73 7.93 -9.37 -17.13
CA GLU A 73 6.48 -9.52 -17.06
C GLU A 73 5.75 -8.19 -17.30
N ALA A 74 6.43 -7.06 -17.11
CA ALA A 74 5.87 -5.73 -17.35
C ALA A 74 6.07 -5.29 -18.81
N GLN A 75 4.99 -5.02 -19.54
CA GLN A 75 5.11 -4.34 -20.84
C GLN A 75 5.57 -2.90 -20.61
N ASN A 76 6.82 -2.61 -20.99
CA ASN A 76 7.42 -1.29 -20.88
C ASN A 76 6.82 -0.34 -21.92
N THR A 77 5.79 0.42 -21.55
CA THR A 77 5.17 1.44 -22.41
C THR A 77 6.00 2.73 -22.54
N SER A 78 7.16 2.81 -21.88
CA SER A 78 7.91 4.07 -21.73
C SER A 78 8.84 4.42 -22.90
N TYR A 79 8.85 3.67 -24.00
CA TYR A 79 9.73 3.95 -25.14
C TYR A 79 9.04 4.18 -26.50
N GLU A 80 7.71 4.18 -26.60
CA GLU A 80 7.01 4.53 -27.87
C GLU A 80 6.81 6.03 -28.07
N VAL A 81 7.87 6.83 -27.86
CA VAL A 81 7.88 8.23 -28.26
C VAL A 81 9.18 8.50 -29.00
N ASN A 82 9.22 8.17 -30.29
CA ASN A 82 10.00 8.82 -31.37
C ASN A 82 10.06 7.98 -32.67
N ALA A 83 8.96 7.31 -33.06
CA ALA A 83 8.86 6.65 -34.37
C ALA A 83 7.83 7.31 -35.32
N LYS A 84 7.44 8.57 -35.07
CA LYS A 84 6.66 9.38 -36.01
C LYS A 84 7.33 10.74 -36.20
N GLY A 85 8.42 10.73 -36.95
CA GLY A 85 9.16 11.94 -37.32
C GLY A 85 9.93 11.76 -38.62
N THR A 86 9.39 11.04 -39.60
CA THR A 86 9.96 10.98 -40.95
C THR A 86 8.88 10.70 -41.98
N SER A 87 8.17 11.75 -42.42
CA SER A 87 7.60 11.89 -43.77
C SER A 87 6.73 13.14 -43.85
N GLU A 88 6.86 13.89 -44.95
CA GLU A 88 6.09 15.10 -45.35
C GLU A 88 6.65 16.41 -44.76
N ASN A 89 7.39 17.24 -45.52
CA ASN A 89 6.83 18.00 -46.63
C ASN A 89 7.90 18.35 -47.70
N LYS A 90 7.58 18.11 -48.97
CA LYS A 90 8.34 18.48 -50.18
C LYS A 90 7.38 19.28 -51.08
N LYS A 91 7.85 20.42 -51.61
CA LYS A 91 7.17 21.49 -52.41
C LYS A 91 6.49 22.57 -51.55
N SER A 92 6.61 23.87 -51.80
CA SER A 92 6.94 24.66 -53.00
C SER A 92 7.25 26.09 -52.58
N GLU A 93 8.17 26.79 -53.26
CA GLU A 93 7.96 28.14 -53.85
C GLU A 93 9.26 28.64 -54.49
N GLU A 94 9.18 28.83 -55.82
CA GLU A 94 9.93 29.82 -56.60
C GLU A 94 9.41 31.23 -56.28
#